data_AF-A0A958ILV1-F1
#
_entry.id   AF-A0A958ILV1-F1
#
_cell.length_a   1.000
_cell.length_b   1.000
_cell.length_c   1.000
_cell.angle_alpha   90.00
_cell.angle_beta   90.00
_cell.angle_gamma   90.00
#
_symmetry.space_group_name_H-M   'P 1'
#
loop_
_entity.id
_entity.type
_entity.pdbx_description
1 polymer ?
#
loop_
_entity_poly.entity_id
_entity_poly.type
_entity_poly.pdbx_seq_one_letter_code
_entity_poly.pdbx_strand_id
1 'polypeptide(L)'
;MKITDIKATTVSVPLEAPLRHAAGSHPGRFVRTVVQVFTDEGIVGLGEVGGGGNSLEAEIEGMKSTLAGHDPFNLEMLRWKVNNPILSAYTSKLQVLAPIEFACLDIMGKATGRPVCDLI
;
A
#
# COMPACT_ATOMS: atom_id res chain seq x y z
N MET A 1 -7.60 -17.95 2.35
CA MET A 1 -6.81 -16.96 1.60
C MET A 1 -5.54 -16.57 2.35
N LYS A 2 -4.41 -16.53 1.66
CA LYS A 2 -3.10 -16.10 2.18
C LYS A 2 -2.38 -15.23 1.16
N ILE A 3 -1.65 -14.22 1.63
CA ILE A 3 -0.74 -13.41 0.82
C ILE A 3 0.43 -14.28 0.36
N THR A 4 0.72 -14.29 -0.94
CA THR A 4 1.81 -15.07 -1.55
C THR A 4 2.95 -14.19 -2.05
N ASP A 5 2.63 -12.98 -2.53
CA ASP A 5 3.62 -12.04 -3.06
C ASP A 5 3.17 -10.59 -2.88
N ILE A 6 4.15 -9.69 -2.86
CA ILE A 6 3.92 -8.24 -2.85
C ILE A 6 4.87 -7.66 -3.90
N LYS A 7 4.32 -6.92 -4.86
CA LYS A 7 5.09 -6.18 -5.85
C LYS A 7 4.76 -4.70 -5.78
N ALA A 8 5.76 -3.88 -6.05
CA ALA A 8 5.59 -2.45 -6.14
C ALA A 8 6.07 -1.95 -7.50
N THR A 9 5.44 -0.91 -8.00
CA THR A 9 5.87 -0.25 -9.24
C THR A 9 5.67 1.24 -9.10
N THR A 10 6.78 1.97 -9.12
CA THR A 10 6.79 3.43 -9.06
C THR A 10 6.59 3.98 -10.45
N VAL A 11 5.61 4.88 -10.55
CA VAL A 11 5.25 5.56 -11.77
C VAL A 11 5.37 7.06 -11.58
N SER A 12 5.70 7.75 -12.67
CA SER A 12 5.66 9.20 -12.71
C SER A 12 4.49 9.65 -13.57
N VAL A 13 3.57 10.41 -12.95
CA VAL A 13 2.35 10.92 -13.59
C VAL A 13 2.56 12.40 -13.89
N PRO A 14 2.56 12.83 -15.17
CA PRO A 14 2.78 14.22 -15.53
C PRO A 14 1.63 15.12 -15.08
N LEU A 15 1.94 16.38 -14.80
CA LEU A 15 0.96 17.44 -14.56
C LEU A 15 0.71 18.24 -15.84
N GLU A 16 -0.54 18.61 -16.08
CA GLU A 16 -0.92 19.46 -17.22
C GLU A 16 -0.49 20.92 -17.02
N ALA A 17 -0.43 21.39 -15.78
CA ALA A 17 -0.07 22.76 -15.43
C ALA A 17 0.72 22.84 -14.11
N PRO A 18 1.50 23.92 -13.89
CA PRO A 18 2.21 24.11 -12.62
C PRO A 18 1.26 24.22 -11.42
N LEU A 19 1.43 23.32 -10.44
CA LEU A 19 0.73 23.40 -9.15
C LEU A 19 1.58 24.15 -8.13
N ARG A 20 1.09 25.31 -7.67
CA ARG A 20 1.78 26.19 -6.71
C ARG A 20 1.01 26.25 -5.39
N HIS A 21 1.75 26.30 -4.28
CA HIS A 21 1.22 26.48 -2.93
C HIS A 21 2.25 27.21 -2.06
N ALA A 22 1.91 27.52 -0.80
CA ALA A 22 2.76 28.32 0.09
C ALA A 22 4.17 27.74 0.32
N ALA A 23 4.38 26.44 0.08
CA ALA A 23 5.68 25.77 0.22
C ALA A 23 6.45 25.65 -1.11
N GLY A 24 5.91 26.13 -2.23
CA GLY A 24 6.61 26.16 -3.52
C GLY A 24 5.75 25.69 -4.69
N SER A 25 6.40 25.08 -5.67
CA SER A 25 5.75 24.54 -6.87
C SER A 25 6.13 23.07 -7.04
N HIS A 26 5.15 22.24 -7.42
CA HIS A 26 5.41 20.85 -7.76
C HIS A 26 6.33 20.74 -8.99
N PRO A 27 7.12 19.65 -9.12
CA PRO A 27 8.11 19.46 -10.19
C PRO A 27 7.51 19.04 -11.54
N GLY A 28 6.26 19.44 -11.84
CA GLY A 28 5.56 19.09 -13.07
C GLY A 28 5.08 17.62 -13.16
N ARG A 29 5.19 16.86 -12.08
CA ARG A 29 4.75 15.45 -12.00
C ARG A 29 4.48 15.02 -10.57
N PHE A 30 3.69 13.97 -10.41
CA PHE A 30 3.59 13.19 -9.18
C PHE A 30 4.35 11.87 -9.32
N VAL A 31 5.01 11.45 -8.24
CA VAL A 31 5.62 10.12 -8.14
C VAL A 31 4.75 9.30 -7.20
N ARG A 32 4.19 8.21 -7.72
CA ARG A 32 3.30 7.28 -7.01
C ARG A 32 3.87 5.89 -7.07
N THR A 33 3.66 5.10 -6.03
CA THR A 33 3.99 3.68 -6.03
C THR A 33 2.71 2.87 -5.97
N VAL A 34 2.44 2.14 -7.06
CA VAL A 34 1.32 1.20 -7.16
C VAL A 34 1.76 -0.11 -6.54
N VAL A 35 0.90 -0.70 -5.71
CA VAL A 35 1.18 -1.92 -4.95
C VAL A 35 0.22 -3.00 -5.40
N GLN A 36 0.75 -4.19 -5.63
CA GLN A 36 0.00 -5.39 -5.95
C GLN A 36 0.25 -6.43 -4.86
N VAL A 37 -0.81 -6.89 -4.21
CA VAL A 37 -0.77 -7.98 -3.24
C VAL A 37 -1.41 -9.21 -3.86
N PHE A 38 -0.66 -10.29 -3.96
CA PHE A 38 -1.10 -11.55 -4.58
C PHE A 38 -1.53 -12.53 -3.50
N THR A 39 -2.53 -13.35 -3.81
CA THR A 39 -3.04 -14.38 -2.89
C THR A 39 -2.88 -15.80 -3.45
N ASP A 40 -2.99 -16.81 -2.58
CA ASP A 40 -3.00 -18.24 -2.94
C ASP A 40 -4.28 -18.68 -3.67
N GLU A 41 -5.31 -17.85 -3.67
CA GLU A 41 -6.58 -18.05 -4.38
C GLU A 41 -6.61 -17.32 -5.74
N GLY A 42 -5.49 -16.71 -6.16
CA GLY A 42 -5.37 -16.01 -7.45
C GLY A 42 -5.99 -14.61 -7.49
N ILE A 43 -6.54 -14.11 -6.38
CA ILE A 43 -7.02 -12.73 -6.26
C ILE A 43 -5.83 -11.80 -6.06
N VAL A 44 -5.83 -10.68 -6.78
CA VAL A 44 -4.81 -9.62 -6.66
C VAL A 44 -5.48 -8.34 -6.19
N GLY A 45 -4.97 -7.78 -5.10
CA GLY A 45 -5.36 -6.49 -4.54
C GLY A 45 -4.47 -5.36 -5.01
N LEU A 46 -5.04 -4.17 -5.18
CA LEU A 46 -4.33 -2.96 -5.59
C LEU A 46 -4.39 -1.88 -4.51
N GLY A 47 -3.26 -1.22 -4.30
CA GLY A 47 -3.16 -0.01 -3.50
C GLY A 47 -2.18 0.99 -4.09
N GLU A 48 -2.17 2.21 -3.55
CA GLU A 48 -1.29 3.28 -4.01
C GLU A 48 -0.82 4.12 -2.82
N VAL A 49 0.42 4.61 -2.89
CA VAL A 49 0.94 5.63 -1.98
C VAL A 49 1.80 6.66 -2.72
N GLY A 50 1.82 7.89 -2.21
CA GLY A 50 2.79 8.91 -2.61
C GLY A 50 4.07 8.81 -1.80
N GLY A 51 5.23 8.70 -2.48
CA GLY A 51 6.55 8.64 -1.84
C GLY A 51 7.23 9.99 -1.64
N GLY A 52 6.48 11.10 -1.61
CA GLY A 52 7.05 12.44 -1.48
C GLY A 52 8.00 12.84 -2.62
N GLY A 53 7.85 12.22 -3.79
CA GLY A 53 8.76 12.39 -4.92
C GLY A 53 9.76 11.25 -5.13
N ASN A 54 9.84 10.30 -4.19
CA ASN A 54 10.73 9.13 -4.25
C ASN A 54 9.97 7.84 -4.57
N SER A 55 10.70 6.81 -4.99
CA SER A 55 10.21 5.43 -5.04
C SER A 55 10.11 4.86 -3.62
N LEU A 56 9.07 4.06 -3.37
CA LEU A 56 8.91 3.26 -2.14
C LEU A 56 8.93 1.75 -2.43
N GLU A 57 9.40 1.34 -3.61
CA GLU A 57 9.36 -0.06 -4.04
C GLU A 57 10.07 -1.00 -3.07
N ALA A 58 11.32 -0.69 -2.71
CA ALA A 58 12.13 -1.54 -1.85
C ALA A 58 11.52 -1.68 -0.44
N GLU A 59 11.00 -0.59 0.12
CA GLU A 59 10.34 -0.57 1.42
C GLU A 59 9.05 -1.39 1.42
N ILE A 60 8.25 -1.28 0.37
CA ILE A 60 6.99 -2.03 0.22
C ILE A 60 7.26 -3.51 -0.01
N GLU A 61 8.15 -3.85 -0.96
CA GLU A 61 8.49 -5.25 -1.25
C GLU A 61 9.18 -5.92 -0.06
N GLY A 62 9.96 -5.16 0.73
CA GLY A 62 10.54 -5.62 1.99
C GLY A 62 9.50 -6.14 3.00
N MET A 63 8.26 -5.65 2.96
CA MET A 63 7.17 -6.13 3.83
C MET A 63 6.76 -7.57 3.54
N LYS A 64 7.08 -8.11 2.35
CA LYS A 64 6.78 -9.51 1.99
C LYS A 64 7.29 -10.50 3.02
N SER A 65 8.51 -10.27 3.52
CA SER A 65 9.15 -11.13 4.55
C SER A 65 8.32 -11.28 5.82
N THR A 66 7.50 -10.27 6.14
CA THR A 66 6.69 -10.21 7.36
C THR A 66 5.22 -10.60 7.11
N LEU A 67 4.70 -10.33 5.91
CA LEU A 67 3.27 -10.42 5.60
C LEU A 67 2.89 -11.65 4.77
N ALA A 68 3.82 -12.26 4.04
CA ALA A 68 3.53 -13.47 3.27
C ALA A 68 3.08 -14.63 4.19
N GLY A 69 2.12 -15.43 3.72
CA GLY A 69 1.50 -16.52 4.47
C GLY A 69 0.34 -16.10 5.38
N HIS A 70 0.10 -14.80 5.56
CA HIS A 70 -0.99 -14.28 6.36
C HIS A 70 -2.25 -13.99 5.54
N ASP A 71 -3.39 -14.08 6.20
CA ASP A 71 -4.70 -13.80 5.61
C ASP A 71 -4.91 -12.28 5.46
N PRO A 72 -5.21 -11.78 4.24
CA PRO A 72 -5.45 -10.36 4.00
C PRO A 72 -6.66 -9.80 4.77
N PHE A 73 -7.60 -10.63 5.25
CA PHE A 73 -8.74 -10.19 6.07
C PHE A 73 -8.34 -9.75 7.49
N ASN A 74 -7.16 -10.15 7.97
CA ASN A 74 -6.71 -9.86 9.34
C ASN A 74 -5.91 -8.55 9.45
N LEU A 75 -6.50 -7.43 9.01
CA LEU A 75 -5.82 -6.12 8.92
C LEU A 75 -5.10 -5.70 10.20
N GLU A 76 -5.77 -5.81 11.36
CA GLU A 76 -5.18 -5.44 12.64
C GLU A 76 -3.95 -6.27 13.01
N MET A 77 -3.96 -7.56 12.67
CA MET A 77 -2.82 -8.44 12.89
C MET A 77 -1.65 -8.09 11.97
N LEU A 78 -1.93 -7.80 10.69
CA LEU A 78 -0.91 -7.32 9.74
C LEU A 78 -0.30 -6.00 10.24
N ARG A 79 -1.14 -5.06 10.68
CA ARG A 79 -0.72 -3.79 11.28
C ARG A 79 0.14 -3.99 12.51
N TRP A 80 -0.25 -4.87 13.43
CA TRP A 80 0.54 -5.19 14.63
C TRP A 80 1.91 -5.78 14.31
N LYS A 81 2.03 -6.59 13.26
CA LYS A 81 3.32 -7.15 12.84
C LYS A 81 4.30 -6.10 12.35
N VAL A 82 3.83 -5.06 11.66
CA VAL A 82 4.72 -4.07 11.03
C VAL A 82 4.83 -2.74 11.78
N ASN A 83 3.80 -2.38 12.56
CA ASN A 83 3.65 -1.05 13.15
C ASN A 83 2.91 -1.10 14.51
N ASN A 84 3.30 -2.02 15.38
CA ASN A 84 2.85 -2.01 16.77
C ASN A 84 3.34 -0.77 17.55
N PRO A 85 2.74 -0.44 18.72
CA PRO A 85 3.09 0.75 19.49
C PRO A 85 4.59 0.87 19.78
N ILE A 86 5.26 -0.24 20.13
CA ILE A 86 6.70 -0.24 20.45
C ILE A 86 7.51 0.09 19.20
N LEU A 87 7.30 -0.59 18.07
CA LEU A 87 8.01 -0.32 16.82
C LEU A 87 7.74 1.10 16.31
N SER A 88 6.47 1.53 16.36
CA SER A 88 6.03 2.83 15.86
C SER A 88 6.61 4.01 16.63
N ALA A 89 7.00 3.81 17.89
CA ALA A 89 7.65 4.84 18.71
C ALA A 89 9.06 5.19 18.19
N TYR A 90 9.73 4.26 17.50
CA TYR A 90 11.06 4.48 16.91
C TYR A 90 10.99 4.78 15.42
N THR A 91 10.18 4.03 14.67
CA THR A 91 10.05 4.20 13.23
C THR A 91 8.67 3.74 12.77
N SER A 92 7.79 4.70 12.50
CA SER A 92 6.48 4.42 11.94
C SER A 92 6.61 3.92 10.50
N LYS A 93 5.99 2.77 10.21
CA LYS A 93 5.86 2.19 8.87
C LYS A 93 4.47 2.38 8.27
N LEU A 94 3.65 3.27 8.86
CA LEU A 94 2.27 3.48 8.41
C LEU A 94 2.16 3.89 6.94
N GLN A 95 3.08 4.72 6.45
CA GLN A 95 3.07 5.12 5.03
C GLN A 95 3.27 3.92 4.09
N VAL A 96 4.11 2.96 4.50
CA VAL A 96 4.41 1.75 3.71
C VAL A 96 3.30 0.70 3.86
N LEU A 97 2.69 0.61 5.04
CA LEU A 97 1.57 -0.30 5.31
C LEU A 97 0.28 0.13 4.60
N ALA A 98 -0.03 1.43 4.58
CA ALA A 98 -1.28 1.95 4.02
C ALA A 98 -1.65 1.40 2.62
N PRO A 99 -0.76 1.40 1.61
CA PRO A 99 -1.11 0.84 0.30
C PRO A 99 -1.30 -0.68 0.32
N ILE A 100 -0.66 -1.41 1.25
CA ILE A 100 -0.89 -2.84 1.43
C ILE A 100 -2.27 -3.07 2.06
N GLU A 101 -2.66 -2.25 3.03
CA GLU A 101 -3.99 -2.30 3.63
C GLU A 101 -5.09 -2.00 2.59
N PHE A 102 -4.89 -1.01 1.72
CA PHE A 102 -5.79 -0.74 0.59
C PHE A 102 -5.90 -1.93 -0.36
N ALA A 103 -4.77 -2.58 -0.68
CA ALA A 103 -4.77 -3.79 -1.49
C ALA A 103 -5.50 -4.96 -0.79
N CYS A 104 -5.36 -5.11 0.52
CA CYS A 104 -6.13 -6.09 1.29
C CYS A 104 -7.63 -5.80 1.27
N LEU A 105 -8.05 -4.54 1.40
CA LEU A 105 -9.47 -4.15 1.27
C LEU A 105 -10.02 -4.43 -0.13
N ASP A 106 -9.25 -4.14 -1.18
CA ASP A 106 -9.60 -4.50 -2.56
C ASP A 106 -9.72 -6.03 -2.75
N ILE A 107 -8.83 -6.81 -2.14
CA ILE A 107 -8.94 -8.28 -2.08
C ILE A 107 -10.25 -8.69 -1.40
N MET A 108 -10.60 -8.10 -0.25
CA MET A 108 -11.84 -8.43 0.47
C MET A 108 -13.07 -8.12 -0.38
N GLY A 109 -13.09 -6.97 -1.05
CA GLY A 109 -14.17 -6.61 -1.97
C GLY A 109 -14.32 -7.62 -3.11
N LYS A 110 -13.21 -7.99 -3.74
CA LYS A 110 -13.16 -9.01 -4.81
C LYS A 110 -13.60 -10.40 -4.33
N ALA A 111 -13.12 -10.82 -3.17
CA ALA A 111 -13.42 -12.12 -2.57
C ALA A 111 -14.89 -12.26 -2.15
N THR A 112 -15.49 -11.16 -1.69
CA THR A 112 -16.89 -11.13 -1.22
C THR A 112 -17.89 -10.70 -2.30
N GLY A 113 -17.41 -10.21 -3.46
CA GLY A 113 -18.26 -9.66 -4.51
C GLY A 113 -18.97 -8.36 -4.10
N ARG A 114 -18.36 -7.58 -3.20
CA ARG A 114 -18.93 -6.35 -2.62
C ARG A 114 -18.01 -5.16 -2.91
N PRO A 115 -18.55 -3.95 -3.13
CA PRO A 115 -17.72 -2.76 -3.12
C PRO A 115 -17.13 -2.57 -1.71
N VAL A 116 -15.90 -2.07 -1.62
CA VAL A 116 -15.19 -1.91 -0.33
C VAL A 116 -15.99 -1.06 0.66
N CYS A 117 -16.72 -0.05 0.20
CA CYS A 117 -17.56 0.79 1.06
C CYS A 117 -18.64 0.02 1.84
N ASP A 118 -19.05 -1.16 1.37
CA ASP A 118 -20.02 -2.00 2.06
C ASP A 118 -19.38 -2.84 3.19
N LEU A 119 -18.05 -2.79 3.34
CA LEU A 119 -17.25 -3.55 4.30
C LEU A 119 -16.70 -2.68 5.45
N ILE A 120 -17.04 -1.39 5.49
CA ILE A 120 -16.53 -0.39 6.46
C ILE A 120 -17.64 0.06 7.41
#